data_AF-U9TGF3-F1
#
_entry.id   AF-U9TGF3-F1
#
_cell.length_a   1.000
_cell.length_b   1.000
_cell.length_c   1.000
_cell.angle_alpha   90.00
_cell.angle_beta   90.00
_cell.angle_gamma   90.00
#
_symmetry.space_group_name_H-M   'P 1'
#
loop_
_entity.id
_entity.type
_entity.pdbx_description
1 polymer ?
#
loop_
_entity_poly.entity_id
_entity_poly.type
_entity_poly.pdbx_seq_one_letter_code
_entity_poly.pdbx_strand_id
1 'polypeptide(L)'
;SSNSYIAFCSHISSSSPADVFLLDKYFKCDRTEIHGIHKVLLHDRIDLSNSSRKIELRGDKRTLESLMESINKVKISSPWVRQHRFDSYAPIREAAKIKWYVDGKDYFFAVSQAILAAKSEIYIEDWWLSPELYLRRPPSENEDFRLDNLLKKKAEEGVMIYIVVYKEVRYALTLDSRHTKLSLEKLHRNIRVQRHPDHGPEGTMFWAHHEKMVVVDSQVAFIGGLDLCFGRYDTHTHEMIDWFPEETKKARSIWLGLDYSNPRVKDFANVADYLHEIIDKKRTPRMPWHDVSIGMIGTPARDVARHFVQRWNFIKDEKAYNKEKFPFNSKRRIC
;
A
#
# COMPACT_ATOMS: atom_id res chain seq x y z
N SER A 1 22.59 4.62 -2.58
CA SER A 1 21.77 3.41 -2.67
C SER A 1 22.22 2.47 -1.57
N SER A 2 21.32 2.03 -0.69
CA SER A 2 21.66 1.07 0.37
C SER A 2 20.73 -0.12 0.22
N ASN A 3 21.25 -1.23 -0.33
CA ASN A 3 20.53 -2.50 -0.40
C ASN A 3 20.09 -2.88 1.02
N SER A 4 18.86 -3.34 1.16
CA SER A 4 18.24 -3.52 2.48
C SER A 4 17.41 -4.79 2.59
N TYR A 5 17.72 -5.74 1.71
CA TYR A 5 17.08 -7.05 1.64
C TYR A 5 18.06 -8.06 1.05
N ILE A 6 17.79 -9.33 1.28
CA ILE A 6 18.37 -10.48 0.60
C ILE A 6 17.26 -11.07 -0.26
N ALA A 7 17.52 -11.26 -1.55
CA ALA A 7 16.57 -11.89 -2.46
C ALA A 7 17.04 -13.31 -2.79
N PHE A 8 16.13 -14.27 -2.65
CA PHE A 8 16.36 -15.66 -3.05
C PHE A 8 15.74 -15.85 -4.42
N CYS A 9 16.53 -16.31 -5.39
CA CYS A 9 16.09 -16.60 -6.74
C CYS A 9 16.13 -18.12 -6.96
N SER A 10 15.12 -18.66 -7.65
CA SER A 10 15.11 -20.08 -8.01
C SER A 10 16.27 -20.45 -8.94
N HIS A 11 16.60 -19.57 -9.89
CA HIS A 11 17.70 -19.71 -10.83
C HIS A 11 18.35 -18.35 -11.13
N ILE A 12 19.53 -18.37 -11.74
CA ILE A 12 20.28 -17.15 -12.07
C ILE A 12 19.58 -16.24 -13.10
N SER A 13 18.71 -16.82 -13.94
CA SER A 13 17.93 -16.11 -14.96
C SER A 13 16.56 -15.65 -14.47
N SER A 14 16.22 -15.85 -13.19
CA SER A 14 14.90 -15.50 -12.66
C SER A 14 14.67 -13.99 -12.68
N SER A 15 13.60 -13.55 -13.36
CA SER A 15 13.18 -12.14 -13.45
C SER A 15 12.46 -11.61 -12.20
N SER A 16 12.20 -12.50 -11.23
CA SER A 16 11.54 -12.18 -9.96
C SER A 16 12.10 -13.06 -8.84
N PRO A 17 12.23 -12.52 -7.62
CA PRO A 17 12.66 -13.31 -6.47
C PRO A 17 11.58 -14.34 -6.08
N ALA A 18 12.03 -15.53 -5.69
CA ALA A 18 11.22 -16.56 -5.08
C ALA A 18 10.91 -16.24 -3.60
N ASP A 19 11.81 -15.53 -2.92
CA ASP A 19 11.62 -15.00 -1.57
C ASP A 19 12.46 -13.74 -1.34
N VAL A 20 12.03 -12.88 -0.42
CA VAL A 20 12.72 -11.64 -0.04
C VAL A 20 12.80 -11.55 1.48
N PHE A 21 14.01 -11.44 2.00
CA PHE A 21 14.29 -11.27 3.42
C PHE A 21 14.75 -9.84 3.70
N LEU A 22 13.94 -9.06 4.42
CA LEU A 22 14.24 -7.66 4.72
C LEU A 22 15.21 -7.53 5.90
N LEU A 23 16.13 -6.58 5.80
CA LEU A 23 17.04 -6.20 6.89
C LEU A 23 16.37 -5.10 7.71
N ASP A 24 16.05 -5.37 8.98
CA ASP A 24 15.53 -4.40 9.95
C ASP A 24 16.49 -4.25 11.15
N LYS A 25 16.10 -3.45 12.15
CA LYS A 25 16.92 -3.21 13.35
C LYS A 25 17.21 -4.46 14.19
N TYR A 26 16.44 -5.53 14.00
CA TYR A 26 16.62 -6.82 14.66
C TYR A 26 17.39 -7.82 13.79
N PHE A 27 17.93 -7.40 12.65
CA PHE A 27 18.64 -8.27 11.73
C PHE A 27 19.90 -8.91 12.34
N LYS A 28 19.91 -10.25 12.38
CA LYS A 28 21.06 -11.07 12.81
C LYS A 28 21.43 -12.07 11.72
N CYS A 29 22.72 -12.39 11.67
CA CYS A 29 23.33 -13.35 10.76
C CYS A 29 24.38 -14.10 11.58
N ASP A 30 24.00 -15.25 12.12
CA ASP A 30 24.78 -15.98 13.11
C ASP A 30 25.15 -17.35 12.55
N ARG A 31 26.39 -17.79 12.79
CA ARG A 31 26.81 -19.15 12.43
C ARG A 31 26.23 -20.12 13.46
N THR A 32 25.57 -21.18 13.00
CA THR A 32 25.02 -22.19 13.91
C THR A 32 26.11 -23.18 14.28
N GLU A 33 26.49 -23.25 15.56
CA GLU A 33 27.50 -24.20 16.03
C GLU A 33 26.90 -25.59 16.23
N ILE A 34 27.24 -26.53 15.35
CA ILE A 34 26.89 -27.94 15.53
C ILE A 34 27.87 -28.55 16.55
N HIS A 35 27.36 -28.84 17.75
CA HIS A 35 28.10 -29.52 18.81
C HIS A 35 27.92 -31.05 18.68
N GLY A 36 29.04 -31.81 18.68
CA GLY A 36 29.03 -33.29 18.71
C GLY A 36 29.82 -33.99 17.60
N ILE A 37 29.80 -35.33 17.63
CA ILE A 37 30.62 -36.26 16.80
C ILE A 37 30.24 -36.20 15.29
N HIS A 38 29.17 -35.49 14.93
CA HIS A 38 28.65 -35.37 13.56
C HIS A 38 29.28 -34.24 12.72
N LYS A 39 30.31 -33.55 13.23
CA LYS A 39 30.93 -32.36 12.58
C LYS A 39 31.58 -32.65 11.22
N VAL A 40 31.87 -33.91 10.90
CA VAL A 40 32.63 -34.32 9.70
C VAL A 40 31.72 -34.57 8.48
N LEU A 41 30.40 -34.71 8.67
CA LEU A 41 29.45 -35.11 7.61
C LEU A 41 28.31 -34.11 7.35
N LEU A 42 28.27 -32.97 8.06
CA LEU A 42 27.18 -32.01 7.96
C LEU A 42 27.65 -30.70 7.32
N HIS A 43 26.84 -30.18 6.38
CA HIS A 43 27.01 -28.83 5.84
C HIS A 43 27.05 -27.78 6.96
N ASP A 44 27.89 -26.76 6.79
CA ASP A 44 27.89 -25.58 7.64
C ASP A 44 26.51 -24.90 7.54
N ARG A 45 26.13 -24.18 8.61
CA ARG A 45 24.83 -23.52 8.69
C ARG A 45 24.95 -22.09 9.18
N ILE A 46 24.12 -21.22 8.61
CA ILE A 46 23.96 -19.83 9.05
C ILE A 46 22.48 -19.57 9.26
N ASP A 47 22.17 -18.91 10.38
CA ASP A 47 20.85 -18.44 10.72
C ASP A 47 20.72 -16.95 10.41
N LEU A 48 19.76 -16.62 9.55
CA LEU A 48 19.32 -15.25 9.31
C LEU A 48 18.02 -15.02 10.09
N SER A 49 17.96 -13.96 10.89
CA SER A 49 16.73 -13.58 11.60
C SER A 49 16.48 -12.08 11.55
N ASN A 50 15.21 -11.68 11.58
CA ASN A 50 14.74 -10.30 11.67
C ASN A 50 13.51 -10.24 12.58
N SER A 51 12.74 -9.15 12.59
CA SER A 51 11.58 -9.00 13.47
C SER A 51 10.43 -9.97 13.19
N SER A 52 10.36 -10.54 11.98
CA SER A 52 9.21 -11.31 11.52
C SER A 52 9.50 -12.79 11.36
N ARG A 53 10.73 -13.18 11.00
CA ARG A 53 11.04 -14.59 10.70
C ARG A 53 12.52 -14.93 10.84
N LYS A 54 12.78 -16.24 10.85
CA LYS A 54 14.12 -16.85 10.84
C LYS A 54 14.22 -17.83 9.67
N ILE A 55 15.35 -17.82 8.97
CA ILE A 55 15.69 -18.79 7.93
C ILE A 55 17.08 -19.36 8.19
N GLU A 56 17.20 -20.68 8.03
CA GLU A 56 18.47 -21.40 8.09
C GLU A 56 18.98 -21.62 6.66
N LEU A 57 20.22 -21.20 6.40
CA LEU A 57 20.93 -21.46 5.16
C LEU A 57 21.97 -22.55 5.38
N ARG A 58 22.06 -23.48 4.43
CA ARG A 58 23.02 -24.60 4.44
C ARG A 58 23.90 -24.53 3.21
N GLY A 59 25.18 -24.82 3.36
CA GLY A 59 26.13 -24.77 2.26
C GLY A 59 27.52 -25.29 2.65
N ASP A 60 28.46 -25.25 1.72
CA ASP A 60 29.86 -25.45 2.06
C ASP A 60 30.43 -24.25 2.82
N LYS A 61 31.49 -24.50 3.59
CA LYS A 61 32.14 -23.52 4.45
C LYS A 61 32.53 -22.24 3.72
N ARG A 62 33.15 -22.37 2.53
CA ARG A 62 33.71 -21.24 1.79
C ARG A 62 32.61 -20.35 1.24
N THR A 63 31.55 -20.92 0.69
CA THR A 63 30.39 -20.18 0.18
C THR A 63 29.68 -19.43 1.30
N LEU A 64 29.46 -20.09 2.43
CA LEU A 64 28.80 -19.48 3.59
C LEU A 64 29.64 -18.37 4.22
N GLU A 65 30.96 -18.54 4.35
CA GLU A 65 31.86 -17.48 4.84
C GLU A 65 31.86 -16.24 3.93
N SER A 66 31.93 -16.44 2.61
CA SER A 66 31.83 -15.35 1.62
C SER A 66 30.47 -14.61 1.68
N LEU A 67 29.39 -15.37 1.87
CA LEU A 67 28.05 -14.79 2.04
C LEU A 67 27.96 -13.96 3.33
N MET A 68 28.47 -14.46 4.46
CA MET A 68 28.49 -13.70 5.73
C MET A 68 29.28 -12.41 5.60
N GLU A 69 30.43 -12.43 4.94
CA GLU A 69 31.24 -11.22 4.73
C GLU A 69 30.46 -10.18 3.91
N SER A 70 29.77 -10.63 2.85
CA SER A 70 28.90 -9.77 2.02
C SER A 70 27.73 -9.19 2.83
N ILE A 71 27.08 -10.02 3.65
CA ILE A 71 25.99 -9.60 4.53
C ILE A 71 26.50 -8.58 5.56
N ASN A 72 27.68 -8.78 6.15
CA ASN A 72 28.26 -7.85 7.11
C ASN A 72 28.57 -6.48 6.48
N LYS A 73 29.09 -6.45 5.25
CA LYS A 73 29.29 -5.20 4.50
C LYS A 73 27.98 -4.45 4.27
N VAL A 74 26.91 -5.15 3.92
CA VAL A 74 25.57 -4.57 3.76
C VAL A 74 25.01 -4.10 5.10
N LYS A 75 25.16 -4.88 6.17
CA LYS A 75 24.71 -4.52 7.52
C LYS A 75 25.37 -3.23 8.00
N ILE A 76 26.68 -3.08 7.86
CA ILE A 76 27.42 -1.88 8.30
C ILE A 76 26.95 -0.64 7.55
N SER A 77 26.75 -0.74 6.23
CA SER A 77 26.37 0.39 5.37
C SER A 77 24.87 0.70 5.33
N SER A 78 24.03 -0.22 5.83
CA SER A 78 22.58 -0.08 5.79
C SER A 78 22.09 0.80 6.95
N PRO A 79 21.36 1.91 6.69
CA PRO A 79 20.71 2.66 7.75
C PRO A 79 19.58 1.85 8.40
N TRP A 80 19.07 0.81 7.73
CA TRP A 80 17.85 0.09 8.11
C TRP A 80 18.03 -0.93 9.24
N VAL A 81 19.28 -1.29 9.54
CA VAL A 81 19.61 -2.19 10.65
C VAL A 81 19.92 -1.44 11.94
N ARG A 82 19.72 -0.13 11.93
CA ARG A 82 20.00 0.76 13.06
C ARG A 82 18.68 1.27 13.64
N GLN A 83 18.72 1.63 14.91
CA GLN A 83 17.67 2.38 15.57
C GLN A 83 17.84 3.86 15.26
N HIS A 84 16.75 4.55 14.94
CA HIS A 84 16.73 5.98 14.65
C HIS A 84 15.96 6.74 15.74
N ARG A 85 15.90 8.07 15.59
CA ARG A 85 15.12 8.95 16.48
C ARG A 85 13.68 8.41 16.64
N PHE A 86 13.20 8.38 17.88
CA PHE A 86 11.88 7.86 18.27
C PHE A 86 11.64 6.39 17.93
N ASP A 87 12.69 5.57 17.87
CA ASP A 87 12.65 4.15 17.53
C ASP A 87 12.07 3.83 16.15
N SER A 88 12.04 4.84 15.27
CA SER A 88 11.60 4.72 13.89
C SER A 88 12.49 3.75 13.11
N TYR A 89 11.91 3.04 12.15
CA TYR A 89 12.65 2.24 11.16
C TYR A 89 13.40 3.12 10.14
N ALA A 90 12.96 4.38 9.97
CA ALA A 90 13.49 5.31 8.98
C ALA A 90 14.36 6.39 9.64
N PRO A 91 15.52 6.73 9.06
CA PRO A 91 16.37 7.83 9.53
C PRO A 91 15.73 9.19 9.21
N ILE A 92 16.28 10.25 9.81
CA ILE A 92 15.96 11.62 9.42
C ILE A 92 16.39 11.85 7.96
N ARG A 93 15.51 12.49 7.18
CA ARG A 93 15.78 12.92 5.80
C ARG A 93 15.83 14.44 5.76
N GLU A 94 17.04 14.99 5.70
CA GLU A 94 17.24 16.43 5.60
C GLU A 94 16.88 16.96 4.20
N ALA A 95 16.47 18.23 4.13
CA ALA A 95 16.08 18.91 2.89
C ALA A 95 15.03 18.14 2.05
N ALA A 96 14.15 17.37 2.72
CA ALA A 96 13.04 16.69 2.08
C ALA A 96 12.04 17.68 1.47
N LYS A 97 11.63 17.43 0.23
CA LYS A 97 10.56 18.20 -0.41
C LYS A 97 9.21 17.64 0.02
N ILE A 98 8.48 18.42 0.81
CA ILE A 98 7.17 18.07 1.35
C ILE A 98 6.15 19.14 0.96
N LYS A 99 4.93 18.73 0.64
CA LYS A 99 3.76 19.60 0.49
C LYS A 99 2.65 19.07 1.38
N TRP A 100 2.00 19.93 2.16
CA TRP A 100 0.79 19.59 2.90
C TRP A 100 -0.44 19.93 2.07
N TYR A 101 -1.53 19.23 2.36
CA TYR A 101 -2.84 19.40 1.75
C TYR A 101 -3.86 19.45 2.87
N VAL A 102 -4.72 20.46 2.82
CA VAL A 102 -5.90 20.56 3.67
C VAL A 102 -7.09 20.22 2.78
N ASP A 103 -7.95 19.32 3.27
CA ASP A 103 -9.10 18.75 2.58
C ASP A 103 -8.77 17.91 1.34
N GLY A 104 -9.81 17.30 0.76
CA GLY A 104 -9.68 16.31 -0.30
C GLY A 104 -9.30 16.87 -1.67
N LYS A 105 -9.78 18.06 -2.06
CA LYS A 105 -9.69 18.55 -3.45
C LYS A 105 -8.26 18.56 -4.01
N ASP A 106 -7.36 19.26 -3.34
CA ASP A 106 -5.99 19.42 -3.84
C ASP A 106 -5.15 18.15 -3.62
N TYR A 107 -5.47 17.38 -2.57
CA TYR A 107 -4.86 16.07 -2.31
C TYR A 107 -5.19 15.07 -3.43
N PHE A 108 -6.47 14.85 -3.73
CA PHE A 108 -6.90 13.92 -4.77
C PHE A 108 -6.45 14.38 -6.16
N PHE A 109 -6.42 15.69 -6.42
CA PHE A 109 -5.82 16.21 -7.64
C PHE A 109 -4.34 15.82 -7.74
N ALA A 110 -3.55 16.04 -6.68
CA ALA A 110 -2.12 15.69 -6.67
C ALA A 110 -1.88 14.17 -6.81
N VAL A 111 -2.67 13.34 -6.13
CA VAL A 111 -2.64 11.88 -6.28
C VAL A 111 -2.94 11.48 -7.73
N SER A 112 -3.96 12.06 -8.35
CA SER A 112 -4.30 11.77 -9.76
C SER A 112 -3.15 12.12 -10.71
N GLN A 113 -2.45 13.23 -10.47
CA GLN A 113 -1.30 13.64 -11.29
C GLN A 113 -0.13 12.67 -11.13
N ALA A 114 0.16 12.24 -9.89
CA ALA A 114 1.21 11.28 -9.62
C ALA A 114 0.91 9.93 -10.28
N ILE A 115 -0.31 9.40 -10.15
CA ILE A 115 -0.71 8.15 -10.80
C ILE A 115 -0.59 8.27 -12.33
N LEU A 116 -1.08 9.37 -12.91
CA LEU A 116 -0.99 9.61 -14.36
C LEU A 116 0.48 9.58 -14.85
N ALA A 117 1.40 10.13 -14.05
CA ALA A 117 2.83 10.17 -14.36
C ALA A 117 3.57 8.84 -14.15
N ALA A 118 2.99 7.86 -13.45
CA ALA A 118 3.65 6.61 -13.07
C ALA A 118 4.23 5.86 -14.28
N LYS A 119 5.41 5.26 -14.10
CA LYS A 119 6.12 4.53 -15.17
C LYS A 119 6.43 3.08 -14.83
N SER A 120 6.52 2.71 -13.56
CA SER A 120 6.91 1.35 -13.16
C SER A 120 5.95 0.75 -12.16
N GLU A 121 5.66 1.44 -11.06
CA GLU A 121 4.91 0.87 -9.95
C GLU A 121 4.06 1.88 -9.19
N ILE A 122 2.88 1.42 -8.77
CA ILE A 122 1.99 2.14 -7.87
C ILE A 122 1.67 1.24 -6.68
N TYR A 123 1.87 1.76 -5.47
CA TYR A 123 1.50 1.10 -4.23
C TYR A 123 0.40 1.89 -3.55
N ILE A 124 -0.67 1.23 -3.10
CA ILE A 124 -1.79 1.87 -2.39
C ILE A 124 -2.11 1.06 -1.14
N GLU A 125 -2.19 1.74 0.01
CA GLU A 125 -2.81 1.19 1.22
C GLU A 125 -3.90 2.11 1.72
N ASP A 126 -5.03 1.52 2.08
CA ASP A 126 -6.20 2.23 2.55
C ASP A 126 -6.93 1.36 3.58
N TRP A 127 -7.53 2.04 4.56
CA TRP A 127 -8.51 1.41 5.45
C TRP A 127 -9.80 1.12 4.67
N TRP A 128 -10.19 2.04 3.80
CA TRP A 128 -11.28 1.84 2.85
C TRP A 128 -10.95 2.46 1.51
N LEU A 129 -11.12 1.72 0.42
CA LEU A 129 -10.84 2.18 -0.94
C LEU A 129 -12.07 1.93 -1.81
N SER A 130 -12.62 2.99 -2.40
CA SER A 130 -13.75 2.94 -3.34
C SER A 130 -13.22 3.03 -4.78
N PRO A 131 -13.23 1.95 -5.57
CA PRO A 131 -12.69 1.97 -6.93
C PRO A 131 -13.31 3.05 -7.82
N GLU A 132 -14.58 3.39 -7.58
CA GLU A 132 -15.35 4.31 -8.40
C GLU A 132 -15.28 5.78 -7.89
N LEU A 133 -14.34 6.10 -6.99
CA LEU A 133 -14.09 7.46 -6.54
C LEU A 133 -13.53 8.32 -7.68
N TYR A 134 -14.11 9.51 -7.89
CA TYR A 134 -13.53 10.53 -8.76
C TYR A 134 -12.49 11.35 -8.02
N LEU A 135 -11.25 11.34 -8.51
CA LEU A 135 -10.15 12.12 -7.93
C LEU A 135 -10.18 13.59 -8.37
N ARG A 136 -10.91 13.90 -9.45
CA ARG A 136 -11.15 15.26 -9.94
C ARG A 136 -12.64 15.49 -10.15
N ARG A 137 -13.10 16.71 -9.90
CA ARG A 137 -14.52 17.10 -9.98
C ARG A 137 -14.67 18.35 -10.85
N PRO A 138 -15.82 18.53 -11.54
CA PRO A 138 -17.00 17.66 -11.52
C PRO A 138 -16.79 16.34 -12.29
N PRO A 139 -17.44 15.22 -11.90
CA PRO A 139 -17.36 13.94 -12.60
C PRO A 139 -17.73 13.99 -14.08
N SER A 140 -18.69 14.85 -14.46
CA SER A 140 -19.13 15.06 -15.85
C SER A 140 -18.02 15.42 -16.83
N GLU A 141 -16.94 16.04 -16.34
CA GLU A 141 -15.79 16.48 -17.14
C GLU A 141 -14.54 15.64 -16.87
N ASN A 142 -14.60 14.69 -15.92
CA ASN A 142 -13.43 14.04 -15.35
C ASN A 142 -13.56 12.51 -15.23
N GLU A 143 -14.29 11.86 -16.14
CA GLU A 143 -14.46 10.39 -16.18
C GLU A 143 -13.13 9.63 -16.19
N ASP A 144 -12.13 10.13 -16.93
CA ASP A 144 -10.79 9.54 -17.01
C ASP A 144 -10.02 9.58 -15.67
N PHE A 145 -10.48 10.41 -14.73
CA PHE A 145 -9.89 10.56 -13.40
C PHE A 145 -10.70 9.88 -12.29
N ARG A 146 -11.66 9.02 -12.65
CA ARG A 146 -12.16 8.00 -11.73
C ARG A 146 -11.05 6.99 -11.45
N LEU A 147 -10.89 6.60 -10.19
CA LEU A 147 -9.72 5.87 -9.71
C LEU A 147 -9.51 4.56 -10.48
N ASP A 148 -10.57 3.76 -10.64
CA ASP A 148 -10.58 2.54 -11.47
C ASP A 148 -10.13 2.78 -12.91
N ASN A 149 -10.68 3.77 -13.60
CA ASN A 149 -10.32 4.13 -14.98
C ASN A 149 -8.84 4.52 -15.08
N LEU A 150 -8.37 5.34 -14.14
CA LEU A 150 -7.00 5.82 -14.11
C LEU A 150 -6.01 4.68 -13.83
N LEU A 151 -6.30 3.81 -12.86
CA LEU A 151 -5.46 2.64 -12.56
C LEU A 151 -5.46 1.64 -13.73
N LYS A 152 -6.61 1.40 -14.36
CA LYS A 152 -6.72 0.54 -15.55
C LYS A 152 -5.81 1.05 -16.68
N LYS A 153 -5.89 2.34 -17.00
CA LYS A 153 -5.04 2.98 -18.02
C LYS A 153 -3.55 2.77 -17.72
N LYS A 154 -3.12 3.03 -16.49
CA LYS A 154 -1.70 2.84 -16.11
C LYS A 154 -1.28 1.37 -16.17
N ALA A 155 -2.16 0.46 -15.78
CA ALA A 155 -1.90 -0.97 -15.86
C ALA A 155 -1.75 -1.45 -17.30
N GLU A 156 -2.56 -0.93 -18.24
CA GLU A 156 -2.46 -1.16 -19.69
C GLU A 156 -1.15 -0.61 -20.28
N GLU A 157 -0.65 0.51 -19.75
CA GLU A 157 0.68 1.08 -20.07
C GLU A 157 1.85 0.27 -19.46
N GLY A 158 1.57 -0.84 -18.76
CA GLY A 158 2.58 -1.74 -18.21
C GLY A 158 2.98 -1.47 -16.75
N VAL A 159 2.38 -0.47 -16.09
CA VAL A 159 2.63 -0.18 -14.67
C VAL A 159 2.11 -1.32 -13.80
N MET A 160 2.89 -1.74 -12.81
CA MET A 160 2.48 -2.73 -11.82
C MET A 160 1.81 -2.05 -10.63
N ILE A 161 0.60 -2.48 -10.29
CA ILE A 161 -0.23 -1.83 -9.26
C ILE A 161 -0.50 -2.82 -8.14
N TYR A 162 -0.02 -2.49 -6.95
CA TYR A 162 -0.13 -3.33 -5.75
C TYR A 162 -0.95 -2.59 -4.70
N ILE A 163 -1.98 -3.26 -4.20
CA ILE A 163 -2.93 -2.63 -3.28
C ILE A 163 -3.10 -3.54 -2.07
N VAL A 164 -3.01 -2.96 -0.87
CA VAL A 164 -3.38 -3.61 0.39
C VAL A 164 -4.55 -2.84 0.96
N VAL A 165 -5.67 -3.51 1.21
CA VAL A 165 -6.81 -2.89 1.89
C VAL A 165 -7.10 -3.63 3.19
N TYR A 166 -7.60 -2.90 4.19
CA TYR A 166 -8.11 -3.53 5.38
C TYR A 166 -9.24 -4.51 5.01
N LYS A 167 -9.13 -5.75 5.48
CA LYS A 167 -10.22 -6.72 5.42
C LYS A 167 -11.07 -6.48 6.66
N GLU A 168 -12.29 -6.03 6.45
CA GLU A 168 -13.20 -5.66 7.53
C GLU A 168 -13.89 -6.87 8.19
N VAL A 169 -14.24 -6.71 9.46
CA VAL A 169 -15.23 -7.57 10.13
C VAL A 169 -16.60 -7.22 9.55
N ARG A 170 -17.05 -7.99 8.55
CA ARG A 170 -18.24 -7.68 7.71
C ARG A 170 -19.54 -7.40 8.46
N TYR A 171 -19.68 -7.87 9.69
CA TYR A 171 -20.87 -7.62 10.51
C TYR A 171 -20.84 -6.24 11.21
N ALA A 172 -19.64 -5.67 11.39
CA ALA A 172 -19.44 -4.41 12.10
C ALA A 172 -19.21 -3.22 11.15
N LEU A 173 -18.79 -3.46 9.91
CA LEU A 173 -18.34 -2.42 8.99
C LEU A 173 -18.87 -2.66 7.57
N THR A 174 -19.14 -1.56 6.86
CA THR A 174 -19.83 -1.54 5.55
C THR A 174 -18.92 -1.24 4.36
N LEU A 175 -17.59 -1.30 4.57
CA LEU A 175 -16.56 -0.91 3.60
C LEU A 175 -16.56 -1.77 2.32
N ASP A 176 -16.92 -3.05 2.47
CA ASP A 176 -16.86 -4.11 1.46
C ASP A 176 -15.53 -4.18 0.69
N SER A 177 -14.44 -4.47 1.41
CA SER A 177 -13.13 -4.68 0.76
C SER A 177 -13.13 -5.81 -0.27
N ARG A 178 -14.14 -6.70 -0.24
CA ARG A 178 -14.32 -7.74 -1.25
C ARG A 178 -14.73 -7.12 -2.59
N HIS A 179 -15.70 -6.20 -2.60
CA HIS A 179 -16.03 -5.41 -3.80
C HIS A 179 -14.78 -4.74 -4.35
N THR A 180 -14.06 -3.98 -3.51
CA THR A 180 -12.81 -3.31 -3.90
C THR A 180 -11.83 -4.24 -4.60
N LYS A 181 -11.53 -5.40 -4.00
CA LYS A 181 -10.62 -6.39 -4.57
C LYS A 181 -11.14 -6.92 -5.92
N LEU A 182 -12.40 -7.33 -5.99
CA LEU A 182 -12.93 -7.96 -7.20
C LEU A 182 -13.03 -6.97 -8.36
N SER A 183 -13.50 -5.75 -8.09
CA SER A 183 -13.63 -4.69 -9.10
C SER A 183 -12.28 -4.31 -9.68
N LEU A 184 -11.27 -4.07 -8.84
CA LEU A 184 -9.94 -3.66 -9.30
C LEU A 184 -9.15 -4.78 -9.98
N GLU A 185 -9.16 -6.00 -9.44
CA GLU A 185 -8.43 -7.13 -10.06
C GLU A 185 -9.05 -7.56 -11.40
N LYS A 186 -10.32 -7.22 -11.67
CA LYS A 186 -10.99 -7.47 -12.95
C LYS A 186 -10.52 -6.54 -14.07
N LEU A 187 -10.01 -5.35 -13.74
CA LEU A 187 -9.63 -4.33 -14.73
C LEU A 187 -8.41 -4.73 -15.55
N HIS A 188 -7.37 -5.28 -14.90
CA HIS A 188 -6.13 -5.67 -15.58
C HIS A 188 -5.25 -6.60 -14.72
N ARG A 189 -4.48 -7.50 -15.37
CA ARG A 189 -3.60 -8.49 -14.69
C ARG A 189 -2.47 -7.86 -13.85
N ASN A 190 -2.10 -6.62 -14.15
CA ASN A 190 -1.06 -5.89 -13.41
C ASN A 190 -1.60 -5.27 -12.11
N ILE A 191 -2.91 -5.32 -11.87
CA ILE A 191 -3.54 -4.83 -10.63
C ILE A 191 -3.74 -6.02 -9.69
N ARG A 192 -3.12 -5.95 -8.52
CA ARG A 192 -3.09 -7.04 -7.54
C ARG A 192 -3.50 -6.51 -6.18
N VAL A 193 -4.54 -7.08 -5.58
CA VAL A 193 -5.13 -6.59 -4.33
C VAL A 193 -5.06 -7.66 -3.25
N GLN A 194 -4.35 -7.37 -2.16
CA GLN A 194 -4.38 -8.16 -0.94
C GLN A 194 -5.33 -7.50 0.07
N ARG A 195 -6.01 -8.31 0.88
CA ARG A 195 -6.86 -7.85 1.98
C ARG A 195 -6.35 -8.47 3.27
N HIS A 196 -6.20 -7.72 4.37
CA HIS A 196 -5.68 -8.24 5.64
C HIS A 196 -6.25 -7.43 6.83
N PRO A 197 -6.42 -7.99 8.04
CA PRO A 197 -6.12 -9.38 8.49
C PRO A 197 -7.20 -10.39 8.13
N ASP A 198 -6.90 -11.69 8.26
CA ASP A 198 -7.97 -12.69 8.32
C ASP A 198 -8.44 -12.86 9.77
N HIS A 199 -9.76 -12.78 9.98
CA HIS A 199 -10.41 -12.76 11.30
C HIS A 199 -10.74 -14.17 11.82
N GLY A 200 -9.79 -15.11 11.74
CA GLY A 200 -9.96 -16.46 12.29
C GLY A 200 -9.98 -16.50 13.83
N PRO A 201 -10.07 -17.69 14.46
CA PRO A 201 -10.05 -17.83 15.93
C PRO A 201 -8.82 -17.22 16.61
N GLU A 202 -7.67 -17.21 15.93
CA GLU A 202 -6.42 -16.56 16.37
C GLU A 202 -6.19 -15.20 15.68
N GLY A 203 -7.15 -14.74 14.87
CA GLY A 203 -7.08 -13.54 14.07
C GLY A 203 -7.35 -12.29 14.89
N THR A 204 -6.76 -11.17 14.47
CA THR A 204 -6.99 -9.86 15.09
C THR A 204 -8.41 -9.37 14.78
N MET A 205 -9.22 -9.12 15.81
CA MET A 205 -10.62 -8.67 15.66
C MET A 205 -10.83 -7.16 15.85
N PHE A 206 -10.00 -6.52 16.68
CA PHE A 206 -10.22 -5.14 17.12
C PHE A 206 -9.30 -4.10 16.47
N TRP A 207 -8.21 -4.55 15.85
CA TRP A 207 -7.26 -3.65 15.16
C TRP A 207 -7.46 -3.69 13.65
N ALA A 208 -7.10 -2.59 13.01
CA ALA A 208 -7.19 -2.42 11.56
C ALA A 208 -5.87 -1.88 11.00
N HIS A 209 -5.61 -2.19 9.73
CA HIS A 209 -4.68 -1.41 8.93
C HIS A 209 -5.35 -0.08 8.64
N HIS A 210 -4.83 1.00 9.19
CA HIS A 210 -5.52 2.30 9.22
C HIS A 210 -4.75 3.42 8.53
N GLU A 211 -3.49 3.19 8.18
CA GLU A 211 -2.72 4.09 7.35
C GLU A 211 -3.34 4.23 5.96
N LYS A 212 -3.24 5.45 5.42
CA LYS A 212 -3.60 5.77 4.04
C LYS A 212 -2.35 6.22 3.34
N MET A 213 -1.99 5.53 2.27
CA MET A 213 -0.80 5.89 1.52
C MET A 213 -0.88 5.52 0.05
N VAL A 214 -0.32 6.40 -0.78
CA VAL A 214 -0.09 6.16 -2.21
C VAL A 214 1.37 6.41 -2.50
N VAL A 215 2.06 5.46 -3.12
CA VAL A 215 3.45 5.62 -3.59
C VAL A 215 3.50 5.38 -5.08
N VAL A 216 4.17 6.28 -5.80
CA VAL A 216 4.42 6.17 -7.23
C VAL A 216 5.92 6.08 -7.47
N ASP A 217 6.33 5.03 -8.18
CA ASP A 217 7.69 4.74 -8.64
C ASP A 217 8.76 4.82 -7.52
N SER A 218 8.36 4.58 -6.26
CA SER A 218 9.20 4.77 -5.08
C SER A 218 9.88 6.17 -5.02
N GLN A 219 9.28 7.19 -5.65
CA GLN A 219 9.81 8.54 -5.78
C GLN A 219 8.87 9.61 -5.23
N VAL A 220 7.56 9.42 -5.38
CA VAL A 220 6.53 10.29 -4.81
C VAL A 220 5.69 9.44 -3.85
N ALA A 221 5.42 9.95 -2.66
CA ALA A 221 4.52 9.32 -1.72
C ALA A 221 3.54 10.32 -1.13
N PHE A 222 2.35 9.84 -0.81
CA PHE A 222 1.31 10.56 -0.10
C PHE A 222 0.95 9.77 1.15
N ILE A 223 0.84 10.43 2.30
CA ILE A 223 0.35 9.85 3.55
C ILE A 223 -0.53 10.88 4.28
N GLY A 224 -1.52 10.42 5.06
CA GLY A 224 -2.38 11.33 5.82
C GLY A 224 -3.65 10.65 6.32
N GLY A 225 -4.69 11.46 6.58
CA GLY A 225 -6.01 10.98 7.00
C GLY A 225 -6.97 10.61 5.86
N LEU A 226 -6.68 11.07 4.62
CA LEU A 226 -7.57 10.88 3.47
C LEU A 226 -7.39 9.52 2.80
N ASP A 227 -8.35 8.62 3.05
CA ASP A 227 -8.54 7.40 2.26
C ASP A 227 -8.97 7.71 0.82
N LEU A 228 -8.64 6.85 -0.15
CA LEU A 228 -9.20 6.91 -1.51
C LEU A 228 -10.63 6.31 -1.57
N CYS A 229 -11.57 6.85 -0.79
CA CYS A 229 -12.97 6.40 -0.78
C CYS A 229 -14.00 7.53 -0.68
N PHE A 230 -15.27 7.13 -0.75
CA PHE A 230 -16.41 8.04 -0.74
C PHE A 230 -16.51 8.91 0.53
N GLY A 231 -17.04 10.12 0.37
CA GLY A 231 -17.26 11.10 1.42
C GLY A 231 -16.02 11.92 1.82
N ARG A 232 -14.83 11.59 1.32
CA ARG A 232 -13.56 12.26 1.68
C ARG A 232 -13.25 13.46 0.79
N TYR A 233 -13.77 13.50 -0.45
CA TYR A 233 -13.57 14.65 -1.31
C TYR A 233 -14.31 15.85 -0.72
N ASP A 234 -13.58 16.92 -0.44
CA ASP A 234 -14.16 18.19 -0.03
C ASP A 234 -13.26 19.35 -0.43
N THR A 235 -13.79 20.56 -0.31
CA THR A 235 -13.07 21.80 -0.54
C THR A 235 -13.11 22.66 0.73
N HIS A 236 -12.30 23.72 0.77
CA HIS A 236 -12.28 24.65 1.90
C HIS A 236 -13.62 25.37 2.17
N THR A 237 -14.54 25.38 1.21
CA THR A 237 -15.87 25.96 1.41
C THR A 237 -16.83 25.00 2.11
N HIS A 238 -16.49 23.72 2.23
CA HIS A 238 -17.26 22.71 2.96
C HIS A 238 -18.74 22.71 2.59
N GLU A 239 -19.03 22.71 1.29
CA GLU A 239 -20.41 22.82 0.80
C GLU A 239 -21.26 21.66 1.32
N MET A 240 -22.39 22.01 1.91
CA MET A 240 -23.35 21.07 2.50
C MET A 240 -24.38 20.57 1.50
N ILE A 241 -24.56 21.26 0.38
CA ILE A 241 -25.65 21.03 -0.59
C ILE A 241 -25.06 20.80 -1.97
N ASP A 242 -25.50 19.73 -2.63
CA ASP A 242 -25.14 19.37 -4.00
C ASP A 242 -26.38 18.84 -4.73
N TRP A 243 -27.44 19.65 -4.68
CA TRP A 243 -28.71 19.36 -5.32
C TRP A 243 -28.95 20.32 -6.48
N PHE A 244 -29.30 19.76 -7.63
CA PHE A 244 -29.64 20.49 -8.83
C PHE A 244 -30.92 19.88 -9.46
N PRO A 245 -31.71 20.67 -10.22
CA PRO A 245 -32.78 20.14 -11.05
C PRO A 245 -32.26 19.04 -12.00
N GLU A 246 -33.12 18.07 -12.31
CA GLU A 246 -32.74 16.83 -13.03
C GLU A 246 -32.04 17.11 -14.36
N GLU A 247 -32.45 18.17 -15.05
CA GLU A 247 -31.91 18.60 -16.35
C GLU A 247 -30.44 19.02 -16.27
N THR A 248 -29.99 19.49 -15.10
CA THR A 248 -28.61 19.99 -14.88
C THR A 248 -27.82 19.14 -13.89
N LYS A 249 -28.48 18.17 -13.23
CA LYS A 249 -27.90 17.31 -12.18
C LYS A 249 -26.61 16.66 -12.63
N LYS A 250 -26.61 15.94 -13.76
CA LYS A 250 -25.43 15.23 -14.24
C LYS A 250 -24.26 16.16 -14.55
N ALA A 251 -24.52 17.34 -15.10
CA ALA A 251 -23.49 18.28 -15.51
C ALA A 251 -22.82 18.97 -14.31
N ARG A 252 -23.58 19.23 -13.23
CA ARG A 252 -23.15 20.08 -12.12
C ARG A 252 -22.84 19.36 -10.82
N SER A 253 -23.35 18.14 -10.61
CA SER A 253 -23.16 17.40 -9.37
C SER A 253 -21.68 17.17 -9.07
N ILE A 254 -21.26 17.57 -7.87
CA ILE A 254 -19.90 17.37 -7.39
C ILE A 254 -19.76 16.01 -6.71
N TRP A 255 -20.74 15.58 -5.90
CA TRP A 255 -20.72 14.32 -5.16
C TRP A 255 -21.79 13.37 -5.69
N LEU A 256 -21.41 12.38 -6.50
CA LEU A 256 -22.36 11.44 -7.10
C LEU A 256 -22.66 10.25 -6.19
N GLY A 257 -23.93 9.80 -6.18
CA GLY A 257 -24.36 8.58 -5.50
C GLY A 257 -23.93 8.55 -4.03
N LEU A 258 -23.23 7.49 -3.65
CA LEU A 258 -22.72 7.30 -2.28
C LEU A 258 -21.73 8.37 -1.84
N ASP A 259 -21.08 9.08 -2.75
CA ASP A 259 -20.13 10.12 -2.38
C ASP A 259 -20.82 11.34 -1.73
N TYR A 260 -22.12 11.54 -1.98
CA TYR A 260 -22.95 12.44 -1.19
C TYR A 260 -23.45 11.68 0.04
N SER A 261 -22.77 11.87 1.17
CA SER A 261 -22.99 11.07 2.37
C SER A 261 -23.11 11.91 3.64
N ASN A 262 -23.83 11.36 4.61
CA ASN A 262 -23.89 11.87 5.97
C ASN A 262 -23.99 10.68 6.94
N PRO A 263 -22.86 10.13 7.39
CA PRO A 263 -22.82 8.94 8.26
C PRO A 263 -23.55 9.12 9.60
N ARG A 264 -23.82 10.36 10.05
CA ARG A 264 -24.64 10.63 11.24
C ARG A 264 -26.13 10.42 11.02
N VAL A 265 -26.58 10.51 9.76
CA VAL A 265 -27.96 10.26 9.35
C VAL A 265 -28.11 8.81 8.89
N LYS A 266 -27.20 8.35 8.03
CA LYS A 266 -27.20 6.98 7.52
C LYS A 266 -25.80 6.59 7.08
N ASP A 267 -25.33 5.46 7.60
CA ASP A 267 -24.04 4.90 7.21
C ASP A 267 -24.08 4.33 5.79
N PHE A 268 -22.92 4.16 5.18
CA PHE A 268 -22.78 3.55 3.86
C PHE A 268 -23.37 2.14 3.86
N ALA A 269 -24.01 1.77 2.76
CA ALA A 269 -24.58 0.45 2.56
C ALA A 269 -24.54 0.11 1.08
N ASN A 270 -24.44 -1.19 0.77
CA ASN A 270 -24.42 -1.71 -0.60
C ASN A 270 -23.43 -0.96 -1.51
N VAL A 271 -22.17 -0.82 -1.07
CA VAL A 271 -21.18 0.05 -1.74
C VAL A 271 -20.89 -0.30 -3.21
N ALA A 272 -21.22 -1.52 -3.62
CA ALA A 272 -21.14 -1.95 -5.02
C ALA A 272 -22.14 -1.21 -5.93
N ASP A 273 -23.28 -0.76 -5.39
CA ASP A 273 -24.25 0.10 -6.08
C ASP A 273 -23.92 1.58 -5.81
N TYR A 274 -22.73 1.99 -6.22
CA TYR A 274 -22.12 3.26 -5.84
C TYR A 274 -22.87 4.51 -6.34
N LEU A 275 -23.72 4.39 -7.36
CA LEU A 275 -24.55 5.48 -7.86
C LEU A 275 -25.84 5.67 -7.07
N HIS A 276 -26.21 4.71 -6.23
CA HIS A 276 -27.41 4.79 -5.41
C HIS A 276 -27.24 5.84 -4.30
N GLU A 277 -28.12 6.84 -4.30
CA GLU A 277 -28.19 7.85 -3.25
C GLU A 277 -28.86 7.26 -2.01
N ILE A 278 -28.12 7.12 -0.91
CA ILE A 278 -28.64 6.56 0.35
C ILE A 278 -29.42 7.57 1.21
N ILE A 279 -29.25 8.86 0.93
CA ILE A 279 -29.92 9.98 1.59
C ILE A 279 -30.54 10.93 0.54
N ASP A 280 -31.68 11.54 0.86
CA ASP A 280 -32.37 12.48 -0.03
C ASP A 280 -31.66 13.85 -0.04
N LYS A 281 -30.99 14.18 -1.15
CA LYS A 281 -30.28 15.46 -1.34
C LYS A 281 -31.18 16.69 -1.21
N LYS A 282 -32.50 16.58 -1.40
CA LYS A 282 -33.45 17.70 -1.25
C LYS A 282 -33.70 18.06 0.21
N ARG A 283 -33.43 17.15 1.14
CA ARG A 283 -33.84 17.25 2.55
C ARG A 283 -32.68 17.13 3.51
N THR A 284 -31.61 16.45 3.11
CA THR A 284 -30.48 16.13 3.98
C THR A 284 -29.20 16.69 3.40
N PRO A 285 -28.49 17.59 4.12
CA PRO A 285 -27.17 18.03 3.72
C PRO A 285 -26.16 16.88 3.84
N ARG A 286 -25.16 16.85 2.94
CA ARG A 286 -23.98 16.02 3.18
C ARG A 286 -23.25 16.50 4.43
N MET A 287 -22.48 15.62 5.05
CA MET A 287 -21.55 16.01 6.11
C MET A 287 -20.22 16.43 5.48
N PRO A 288 -19.78 17.69 5.65
CA PRO A 288 -18.44 18.10 5.25
C PRO A 288 -17.34 17.23 5.87
N TRP A 289 -16.23 17.11 5.16
CA TRP A 289 -15.06 16.33 5.57
C TRP A 289 -13.85 17.24 5.57
N HIS A 290 -13.34 17.53 6.77
CA HIS A 290 -12.09 18.25 6.96
C HIS A 290 -10.98 17.28 7.32
N ASP A 291 -9.86 17.36 6.63
CA ASP A 291 -8.74 16.43 6.83
C ASP A 291 -7.40 17.02 6.37
N VAL A 292 -6.31 16.34 6.72
CA VAL A 292 -4.95 16.75 6.37
C VAL A 292 -4.14 15.56 5.85
N SER A 293 -3.44 15.81 4.75
CA SER A 293 -2.47 14.87 4.17
C SER A 293 -1.19 15.57 3.75
N ILE A 294 -0.13 14.81 3.53
CA ILE A 294 1.13 15.31 2.99
C ILE A 294 1.57 14.50 1.78
N GLY A 295 2.22 15.16 0.84
CA GLY A 295 2.94 14.58 -0.28
C GLY A 295 4.44 14.84 -0.11
N MET A 296 5.25 13.86 -0.47
CA MET A 296 6.71 13.90 -0.32
C MET A 296 7.42 13.33 -1.54
N ILE A 297 8.61 13.86 -1.83
CA ILE A 297 9.43 13.46 -2.97
C ILE A 297 10.81 12.98 -2.49
N GLY A 298 11.32 11.94 -3.14
CA GLY A 298 12.70 11.48 -2.97
C GLY A 298 12.86 10.44 -1.86
N THR A 299 13.83 10.65 -0.97
CA THR A 299 14.21 9.66 0.04
C THR A 299 13.10 9.35 1.07
N PRO A 300 12.28 10.30 1.56
CA PRO A 300 11.15 9.95 2.42
C PRO A 300 10.11 9.08 1.72
N ALA A 301 9.83 9.33 0.43
CA ALA A 301 8.92 8.50 -0.35
C ALA A 301 9.42 7.05 -0.46
N ARG A 302 10.74 6.87 -0.56
CA ARG A 302 11.35 5.53 -0.48
C ARG A 302 11.18 4.90 0.89
N ASP A 303 11.18 5.66 1.97
CA ASP A 303 10.95 5.12 3.31
C ASP A 303 9.52 4.58 3.38
N VAL A 304 8.52 5.37 2.99
CA VAL A 304 7.12 4.96 2.88
C VAL A 304 6.96 3.72 1.98
N ALA A 305 7.62 3.68 0.81
CA ALA A 305 7.63 2.51 -0.06
C ALA A 305 8.19 1.25 0.63
N ARG A 306 9.14 1.40 1.57
CA ARG A 306 9.70 0.27 2.33
C ARG A 306 8.63 -0.35 3.22
N HIS A 307 7.88 0.50 3.92
CA HIS A 307 6.80 0.07 4.79
C HIS A 307 5.78 -0.77 4.00
N PHE A 308 5.34 -0.27 2.84
CA PHE A 308 4.49 -1.03 1.93
C PHE A 308 5.05 -2.40 1.57
N VAL A 309 6.30 -2.43 1.09
CA VAL A 309 6.94 -3.68 0.65
C VAL A 309 7.06 -4.69 1.79
N GLN A 310 7.38 -4.22 3.00
CA GLN A 310 7.45 -5.06 4.18
C GLN A 310 6.10 -5.71 4.48
N ARG A 311 5.02 -4.92 4.50
CA ARG A 311 3.69 -5.44 4.75
C ARG A 311 3.18 -6.34 3.63
N TRP A 312 3.39 -5.94 2.37
CA TRP A 312 3.03 -6.76 1.21
C TRP A 312 3.66 -8.16 1.28
N ASN A 313 4.96 -8.22 1.58
CA ASN A 313 5.70 -9.47 1.69
C ASN A 313 5.27 -10.27 2.94
N PHE A 314 5.01 -9.61 4.07
CA PHE A 314 4.47 -10.25 5.27
C PHE A 314 3.13 -10.93 4.99
N ILE A 315 2.18 -10.21 4.39
CA ILE A 315 0.86 -10.76 4.04
C ILE A 315 1.00 -11.90 3.01
N LYS A 316 1.93 -11.75 2.06
CA LYS A 316 2.23 -12.82 1.11
C LYS A 316 2.70 -14.08 1.84
N ASP A 317 3.66 -13.95 2.74
CA ASP A 317 4.24 -15.07 3.50
C ASP A 317 3.17 -15.77 4.34
N GLU A 318 2.33 -14.99 5.03
CA GLU A 318 1.29 -15.49 5.92
C GLU A 318 0.19 -16.29 5.20
N LYS A 319 -0.31 -15.84 4.03
CA LYS A 319 -1.52 -16.43 3.42
C LYS A 319 -1.57 -16.52 1.90
N ALA A 320 -0.52 -16.10 1.23
CA ALA A 320 -0.43 -16.13 -0.23
C ALA A 320 0.93 -16.63 -0.73
N TYR A 321 1.64 -17.43 0.07
CA TYR A 321 2.99 -17.92 -0.22
C TYR A 321 3.02 -18.64 -1.57
N ASN A 322 2.16 -19.63 -1.74
CA ASN A 322 2.02 -20.44 -2.96
C ASN A 322 1.22 -19.75 -4.08
N LYS A 323 0.72 -18.53 -3.88
CA LYS A 323 -0.07 -17.82 -4.90
C LYS A 323 0.87 -17.00 -5.80
N GLU A 324 1.22 -17.54 -6.95
CA GLU A 324 2.10 -16.89 -7.94
C GLU A 324 1.58 -15.52 -8.42
N LYS A 325 0.25 -15.32 -8.41
CA LYS A 325 -0.38 -14.02 -8.68
C LYS A 325 0.16 -12.92 -7.78
N PHE A 326 0.61 -13.20 -6.56
CA PHE A 326 1.21 -12.22 -5.67
C PHE A 326 2.73 -12.46 -5.63
N PRO A 327 3.57 -11.57 -6.19
CA PRO A 327 5.01 -11.75 -6.18
C PRO A 327 5.59 -11.22 -4.86
N PHE A 328 6.74 -11.71 -4.44
CA PHE A 328 7.52 -10.96 -3.45
C PHE A 328 8.04 -9.68 -4.10
N ASN A 329 7.86 -8.56 -3.40
CA ASN A 329 8.31 -7.27 -3.88
C ASN A 329 9.71 -6.97 -3.30
N SER A 330 10.61 -6.51 -4.16
CA SER A 330 12.01 -6.26 -3.82
C SER A 330 12.46 -4.89 -4.31
N LYS A 331 11.61 -3.84 -4.26
CA LYS A 331 11.95 -2.46 -4.74
C LYS A 331 12.84 -2.50 -5.97
N ARG A 332 12.27 -2.71 -7.16
CA ARG A 332 13.07 -2.80 -8.38
C ARG A 332 14.02 -1.60 -8.44
N ARG A 333 15.32 -1.89 -8.58
CA ARG A 333 16.32 -0.87 -8.90
C ARG A 333 15.79 -0.15 -10.14
N ILE A 334 15.54 1.15 -10.02
CA ILE A 334 15.80 2.03 -11.14
C ILE A 334 17.32 1.95 -11.31
N CYS A 335 17.75 1.18 -12.31
CA CYS A 335 19.16 1.02 -12.66
C CYS A 335 19.79 2.39 -12.91
#